data_AF-A0A0S2N078-F1
#
_entry.id   AF-A0A0S2N078-F1
#
_cell.length_a   1.000
_cell.length_b   1.000
_cell.length_c   1.000
_cell.angle_alpha   90.00
_cell.angle_beta   90.00
_cell.angle_gamma   90.00
#
_symmetry.space_group_name_H-M   'P 1'
#
loop_
_entity.id
_entity.type
_entity.pdbx_description
1 polymer ?
#
loop_
_entity_poly.entity_id
_entity_poly.type
_entity_poly.pdbx_seq_one_letter_code
_entity_poly.pdbx_strand_id
1 'polypeptide(L)'
;ELRTCIEKGTIMLDMEASTLSQVVEMITDNQIEIGQLKADLKDKVMYTLLRKHRHQTKKSNLRSLADIGKTVSSANSPTTPHKNLASSSMNDISDKPEKDQLKNKFMKKLPRDAEASNVLVGEVDFLDAPFVAFVRLQQAVMLGALTEVPVPTRFLFILLGPKGKAKSYHEIGRAIATLMSDEIFHDIAYKAKDRQDLLAGIDEFLDEVIVLPPGEWDPTIRIEPPKSLPSSDKRKNMYAGGDSQMNGDAPHGGG
;
A
#
# COMPACT_ATOMS: atom_id res chain seq x y z
N GLU A 1 7.60 2.64 12.85
CA GLU A 1 7.42 1.22 12.44
C GLU A 1 7.52 1.02 10.93
N LEU A 2 6.76 1.75 10.10
CA LEU A 2 6.84 1.62 8.62
C LEU A 2 8.28 1.76 8.07
N ARG A 3 9.02 2.78 8.51
CA ARG A 3 10.44 2.96 8.12
C ARG A 3 11.27 1.70 8.38
N THR A 4 11.10 1.08 9.55
CA THR A 4 11.77 -0.18 9.93
C THR A 4 11.34 -1.36 9.07
N CYS A 5 10.07 -1.40 8.64
CA CYS A 5 9.58 -2.40 7.68
C CYS A 5 10.33 -2.29 6.34
N ILE A 6 10.53 -1.09 5.81
CA ILE A 6 11.28 -0.88 4.56
C ILE A 6 12.79 -1.12 4.76
N GLU A 7 13.32 -0.75 5.92
CA GLU A 7 14.73 -0.93 6.26
C GLU A 7 15.14 -2.41 6.35
N LYS A 8 14.32 -3.23 7.03
CA LYS A 8 14.64 -4.65 7.30
C LYS A 8 13.94 -5.62 6.36
N GLY A 9 12.89 -5.17 5.67
CA GLY A 9 12.11 -5.98 4.76
C GLY A 9 12.84 -6.28 3.45
N THR A 10 12.25 -7.22 2.72
CA THR A 10 12.66 -7.56 1.36
C THR A 10 12.23 -6.45 0.40
N ILE A 11 13.17 -5.94 -0.39
CA ILE A 11 12.91 -4.90 -1.41
C ILE A 11 13.21 -5.51 -2.77
N MET A 12 12.19 -5.60 -3.64
CA MET A 12 12.34 -6.11 -5.00
C MET A 12 11.85 -5.06 -5.98
N LEU A 13 12.79 -4.32 -6.55
CA LEU A 13 12.51 -3.29 -7.55
C LEU A 13 12.65 -3.89 -8.95
N ASP A 14 11.82 -3.40 -9.87
CA ASP A 14 11.78 -3.83 -11.26
C ASP A 14 11.61 -5.34 -11.42
N MET A 15 10.73 -5.92 -10.59
CA MET A 15 10.40 -7.34 -10.65
C MET A 15 9.63 -7.66 -11.94
N GLU A 16 10.10 -8.65 -12.69
CA GLU A 16 9.42 -9.20 -13.85
C GLU A 16 8.52 -10.36 -13.44
N ALA A 17 7.22 -10.10 -13.26
CA ALA A 17 6.22 -11.12 -12.94
C ALA A 17 4.90 -10.79 -13.63
N SER A 18 4.19 -11.81 -14.11
CA SER A 18 2.93 -11.65 -14.85
C SER A 18 1.69 -12.07 -14.06
N THR A 19 1.86 -12.71 -12.90
CA THR A 19 0.76 -13.20 -12.06
C THR A 19 1.05 -12.98 -10.58
N LEU A 20 0.01 -12.91 -9.75
CA LEU A 20 0.17 -12.79 -8.30
C LEU A 20 0.92 -13.99 -7.71
N SER A 21 0.70 -15.19 -8.26
CA SER A 21 1.40 -16.40 -7.83
C SER A 21 2.92 -16.28 -8.02
N GLN A 22 3.36 -15.79 -9.19
CA GLN A 22 4.79 -15.57 -9.46
C GLN A 22 5.38 -14.52 -8.52
N VAL A 23 4.68 -13.40 -8.30
CA VAL A 23 5.14 -12.35 -7.37
C VAL A 23 5.34 -12.93 -5.97
N VAL A 24 4.34 -13.63 -5.43
CA VAL A 24 4.42 -14.19 -4.07
C VAL A 24 5.51 -15.26 -3.98
N GLU A 25 5.64 -16.12 -4.99
CA GLU A 25 6.67 -17.15 -5.04
C GLU A 25 8.08 -16.54 -5.03
N MET A 26 8.35 -15.55 -5.89
CA MET A 26 9.66 -14.89 -5.96
C MET A 26 10.06 -14.21 -4.64
N ILE A 27 9.13 -13.52 -3.98
CA ILE A 27 9.38 -12.91 -2.67
C ILE A 27 9.68 -13.98 -1.62
N THR A 28 8.89 -15.06 -1.63
CA THR A 28 9.00 -16.13 -0.64
C THR A 28 10.31 -16.88 -0.79
N ASP A 29 10.71 -17.20 -2.02
CA ASP A 29 11.97 -17.87 -2.34
C ASP A 29 13.16 -16.99 -1.97
N ASN A 30 13.10 -15.69 -2.26
CA ASN A 30 14.16 -14.76 -1.84
C ASN A 30 14.29 -14.69 -0.32
N GLN A 31 13.18 -14.62 0.44
CA GLN A 31 13.23 -14.60 1.90
C GLN A 31 13.76 -15.92 2.49
N ILE A 32 13.52 -17.05 1.84
CA ILE A 32 14.09 -18.34 2.24
C ILE A 32 15.60 -18.35 2.00
N GLU A 33 16.03 -17.89 0.83
CA GLU A 33 17.45 -17.83 0.44
C GLU A 33 18.28 -16.97 1.41
N ILE A 34 17.76 -15.81 1.81
CA ILE A 34 18.45 -14.91 2.76
C ILE A 34 18.22 -15.29 4.24
N GLY A 35 17.55 -16.41 4.50
CA GLY A 35 17.30 -16.93 5.85
C GLY A 35 16.30 -16.15 6.70
N GLN A 36 15.46 -15.31 6.08
CA GLN A 36 14.38 -14.58 6.75
C GLN A 36 13.11 -15.44 6.95
N LEU A 37 12.91 -16.45 6.10
CA LEU A 37 11.78 -17.38 6.17
C LEU A 37 12.27 -18.83 6.15
N LYS A 38 11.66 -19.69 6.98
CA LYS A 38 11.95 -21.13 6.94
C LYS A 38 11.25 -21.77 5.74
N ALA A 39 11.93 -22.68 5.04
CA ALA A 39 11.40 -23.30 3.81
C ALA A 39 10.09 -24.06 4.01
N ASP A 40 9.87 -24.67 5.18
CA ASP A 40 8.63 -25.37 5.55
C ASP A 40 7.41 -24.45 5.69
N LEU A 41 7.62 -23.13 5.76
CA LEU A 41 6.55 -22.13 5.82
C LEU A 41 6.12 -21.62 4.43
N LYS A 42 6.85 -21.95 3.35
CA LYS A 42 6.55 -21.50 1.97
C LYS A 42 5.09 -21.72 1.60
N ASP A 43 4.60 -22.95 1.76
CA ASP A 43 3.22 -23.31 1.38
C ASP A 43 2.16 -22.55 2.17
N LYS A 44 2.43 -22.26 3.46
CA LYS A 44 1.49 -21.50 4.31
C LYS A 44 1.43 -20.03 3.91
N VAL A 45 2.57 -19.43 3.55
CA VAL A 45 2.65 -18.05 3.05
C VAL A 45 1.94 -17.95 1.69
N MET A 46 2.28 -18.84 0.75
CA MET A 46 1.63 -18.94 -0.57
C MET A 46 0.12 -19.09 -0.43
N TYR A 47 -0.34 -20.04 0.37
CA TYR A 47 -1.75 -20.27 0.62
C TYR A 47 -2.47 -19.03 1.16
N THR A 48 -1.81 -18.29 2.07
CA THR A 48 -2.40 -17.10 2.70
C THR A 48 -2.54 -15.94 1.73
N LEU A 49 -1.49 -15.65 0.96
CA LEU A 49 -1.44 -14.50 0.05
C LEU A 49 -2.22 -14.72 -1.25
N LEU A 50 -2.41 -15.98 -1.67
CA LEU A 50 -3.19 -16.35 -2.86
C LEU A 50 -4.68 -16.60 -2.57
N ARG A 51 -5.17 -16.27 -1.36
CA ARG A 51 -6.60 -16.34 -1.07
C ARG A 51 -7.38 -15.35 -1.92
N LYS A 52 -8.62 -15.71 -2.26
CA LYS A 52 -9.55 -14.84 -2.99
C LYS A 52 -9.77 -13.52 -2.23
N HIS A 53 -9.43 -12.40 -2.86
CA HIS A 53 -9.62 -11.06 -2.32
C HIS A 53 -11.10 -10.65 -2.38
N ARG A 54 -11.61 -10.10 -1.28
CA ARG A 54 -13.02 -9.68 -1.15
C ARG A 54 -13.15 -8.16 -1.09
N HIS A 55 -13.84 -7.60 -2.08
CA HIS A 55 -14.00 -6.16 -2.29
C HIS A 55 -15.33 -5.61 -1.77
N GLN A 56 -15.43 -4.29 -1.62
CA GLN A 56 -16.64 -3.63 -1.10
C GLN A 56 -17.86 -3.83 -2.00
N THR A 57 -17.68 -3.85 -3.32
CA THR A 57 -18.74 -4.14 -4.29
C THR A 57 -19.43 -5.49 -4.08
N LYS A 58 -18.75 -6.44 -3.39
CA LYS A 58 -19.30 -7.75 -2.99
C LYS A 58 -19.99 -7.74 -1.63
N LYS A 59 -19.92 -6.65 -0.86
CA LYS A 59 -20.69 -6.45 0.37
C LYS A 59 -21.99 -5.74 -0.01
N SER A 60 -23.14 -6.30 0.39
CA SER A 60 -24.39 -5.54 0.30
C SER A 60 -24.25 -4.27 1.15
N ASN A 61 -24.72 -3.13 0.63
CA ASN A 61 -24.69 -1.81 1.30
C ASN A 61 -25.34 -1.79 2.70
N LEU A 62 -25.94 -2.90 3.15
CA LEU A 62 -26.62 -3.06 4.43
C LEU A 62 -25.68 -3.19 5.65
N ARG A 63 -24.38 -3.49 5.47
CA ARG A 63 -23.44 -3.59 6.63
C ARG A 63 -22.65 -2.33 6.95
N SER A 64 -22.54 -1.37 6.02
CA SER A 64 -21.69 -0.18 6.21
C SER A 64 -22.28 0.84 7.21
N LEU A 65 -23.60 0.84 7.40
CA LEU A 65 -24.28 1.76 8.32
C LEU A 65 -24.42 1.21 9.76
N ALA A 66 -24.18 -0.09 9.98
CA ALA A 66 -24.37 -0.70 11.30
C ALA A 66 -23.23 -0.39 12.29
N ASP A 67 -22.05 0.02 11.79
CA ASP A 67 -20.87 0.30 12.61
C ASP A 67 -20.73 1.80 12.98
N ILE A 68 -21.59 2.68 12.43
CA ILE A 68 -21.60 4.12 12.74
C ILE A 68 -22.53 4.45 13.93
N GLY A 69 -23.37 3.51 14.38
CA GLY A 69 -24.45 3.78 15.33
C GLY A 69 -24.36 3.13 16.71
N LYS A 70 -23.25 2.49 17.10
CA LYS A 70 -23.19 1.76 18.39
C LYS A 70 -22.23 2.39 19.40
N THR A 71 -22.53 3.61 19.78
CA THR A 71 -22.34 4.07 21.16
C THR A 71 -23.68 4.01 21.87
N VAL A 72 -23.68 3.48 23.08
CA VAL A 72 -24.76 3.39 24.10
C VAL A 72 -25.89 2.37 23.88
N SER A 73 -25.82 1.25 24.61
CA SER A 73 -26.88 0.68 25.49
C SER A 73 -26.85 -0.86 25.57
N SER A 74 -27.06 -1.36 26.80
CA SER A 74 -26.98 -2.75 27.26
C SER A 74 -27.99 -3.74 26.66
N ALA A 75 -27.58 -5.00 26.75
CA ALA A 75 -28.35 -6.23 27.01
C ALA A 75 -29.06 -7.00 25.86
N ASN A 76 -28.85 -8.32 25.96
CA ASN A 76 -29.56 -9.48 25.40
C ASN A 76 -29.17 -10.03 24.01
N SER A 77 -28.47 -11.16 24.06
CA SER A 77 -28.48 -12.27 23.08
C SER A 77 -29.92 -12.76 22.82
N PRO A 78 -30.25 -13.39 21.66
CA PRO A 78 -29.79 -14.75 21.36
C PRO A 78 -29.56 -15.14 19.88
N THR A 79 -28.79 -16.23 19.69
CA THR A 79 -28.82 -17.25 18.63
C THR A 79 -28.80 -16.83 17.13
N THR A 80 -27.69 -17.14 16.44
CA THR A 80 -27.64 -17.24 14.97
C THR A 80 -27.25 -18.66 14.54
N PRO A 81 -27.91 -19.25 13.51
CA PRO A 81 -27.66 -20.63 13.12
C PRO A 81 -26.33 -20.77 12.37
N HIS A 82 -25.65 -21.88 12.65
CA HIS A 82 -24.46 -22.35 11.94
C HIS A 82 -24.75 -22.46 10.43
N LYS A 83 -24.05 -21.66 9.61
CA LYS A 83 -23.95 -21.90 8.17
C LYS A 83 -22.59 -22.49 7.85
N ASN A 84 -22.63 -23.76 7.43
CA ASN A 84 -21.52 -24.56 6.94
C ASN A 84 -20.60 -23.77 6.00
N LEU A 85 -19.33 -23.63 6.38
CA LEU A 85 -18.24 -23.31 5.46
C LEU A 85 -17.89 -24.61 4.73
N ALA A 86 -18.66 -24.94 3.69
CA ALA A 86 -18.25 -25.93 2.72
C ALA A 86 -17.09 -25.36 1.89
N SER A 87 -16.04 -26.16 1.77
CA SER A 87 -14.81 -25.97 1.02
C SER A 87 -15.00 -25.23 -0.32
N SER A 88 -14.42 -24.04 -0.45
CA SER A 88 -14.16 -23.44 -1.75
C SER A 88 -12.79 -23.91 -2.24
N SER A 89 -12.83 -24.78 -3.25
CA SER A 89 -11.70 -25.30 -4.03
C SER A 89 -10.72 -24.19 -4.46
N MET A 90 -9.41 -24.50 -4.48
CA MET A 90 -8.29 -23.57 -4.70
C MET A 90 -8.15 -23.00 -6.13
N ASN A 91 -9.15 -23.12 -7.01
CA ASN A 91 -8.97 -22.91 -8.44
C ASN A 91 -9.75 -21.74 -9.06
N ASP A 92 -9.91 -20.61 -8.37
CA ASP A 92 -10.74 -19.51 -8.91
C ASP A 92 -10.12 -18.10 -8.76
N ILE A 93 -8.80 -18.00 -8.90
CA ILE A 93 -8.19 -16.75 -9.38
C ILE A 93 -8.30 -16.79 -10.90
N SER A 94 -9.30 -16.10 -11.44
CA SER A 94 -9.34 -15.80 -12.86
C SER A 94 -8.46 -14.59 -13.13
N ASP A 95 -7.59 -14.67 -14.13
CA ASP A 95 -6.79 -13.52 -14.62
C ASP A 95 -7.68 -12.43 -15.25
N LYS A 96 -8.97 -12.73 -15.49
CA LYS A 96 -9.92 -11.78 -16.05
C LYS A 96 -10.59 -10.96 -14.94
N PRO A 97 -10.80 -9.64 -15.17
CA PRO A 97 -11.54 -8.81 -14.23
C PRO A 97 -12.98 -9.32 -14.08
N GLU A 98 -13.48 -9.29 -12.85
CA GLU A 98 -14.85 -9.75 -12.54
C GLU A 98 -15.90 -8.74 -13.04
N LYS A 99 -17.08 -9.24 -13.44
CA LYS A 99 -18.18 -8.43 -13.99
C LYS A 99 -18.63 -7.29 -13.06
N ASP A 100 -18.46 -7.45 -11.75
CA ASP A 100 -18.82 -6.45 -10.75
C ASP A 100 -17.79 -5.32 -10.62
N GLN A 101 -16.50 -5.58 -10.91
CA GLN A 101 -15.46 -4.55 -10.95
C GLN A 101 -15.70 -3.58 -12.11
N LEU A 102 -16.15 -4.09 -13.26
CA LEU A 102 -16.49 -3.30 -14.45
C LEU A 102 -17.69 -2.36 -14.24
N LYS A 103 -18.57 -2.69 -13.29
CA LYS A 103 -19.74 -1.87 -12.93
C LYS A 103 -19.44 -0.82 -11.86
N ASN A 104 -18.21 -0.79 -11.34
CA ASN A 104 -17.86 0.12 -10.27
C ASN A 104 -17.87 1.58 -10.77
N LYS A 105 -18.70 2.42 -10.16
CA LYS A 105 -18.80 3.85 -10.50
C LYS A 105 -17.48 4.59 -10.26
N PHE A 106 -16.60 4.04 -9.43
CA PHE A 106 -15.29 4.60 -9.15
C PHE A 106 -14.36 4.60 -10.37
N MET A 107 -14.54 3.66 -11.31
CA MET A 107 -13.76 3.63 -12.57
C MET A 107 -13.86 4.92 -13.39
N LYS A 108 -14.98 5.63 -13.28
CA LYS A 108 -15.17 6.90 -14.01
C LYS A 108 -14.37 8.07 -13.44
N LYS A 109 -13.82 7.92 -12.24
CA LYS A 109 -13.02 8.96 -11.56
C LYS A 109 -11.51 8.74 -11.72
N LEU A 110 -11.11 7.59 -12.24
CA LEU A 110 -9.71 7.23 -12.35
C LEU A 110 -9.10 7.80 -13.64
N PRO A 111 -7.88 8.35 -13.59
CA PRO A 111 -7.11 8.65 -14.79
C PRO A 111 -6.96 7.41 -15.68
N ARG A 112 -6.83 7.62 -17.00
CA ARG A 112 -6.77 6.52 -17.98
C ARG A 112 -5.56 5.60 -17.78
N ASP A 113 -4.45 6.18 -17.36
CA ASP A 113 -3.16 5.49 -17.19
C ASP A 113 -2.87 5.24 -15.70
N ALA A 114 -3.90 5.18 -14.87
CA ALA A 114 -3.74 4.90 -13.47
C ALA A 114 -3.17 3.49 -13.27
N GLU A 115 -2.24 3.39 -12.33
CA GLU A 115 -1.69 2.13 -11.84
C GLU A 115 -2.07 1.99 -10.36
N ALA A 116 -2.16 0.74 -9.89
CA ALA A 116 -2.53 0.43 -8.51
C ALA A 116 -1.31 0.15 -7.64
N SER A 117 -1.41 0.56 -6.37
CA SER A 117 -0.53 0.14 -5.28
C SER A 117 -1.34 -0.74 -4.31
N ASN A 118 -0.94 -1.99 -4.16
CA ASN A 118 -1.65 -2.97 -3.34
C ASN A 118 -0.97 -3.14 -1.98
N VAL A 119 -1.71 -2.84 -0.91
CA VAL A 119 -1.22 -2.97 0.48
C VAL A 119 -1.91 -4.16 1.13
N LEU A 120 -1.15 -5.23 1.38
CA LEU A 120 -1.63 -6.49 1.95
C LEU A 120 -1.06 -6.67 3.36
N VAL A 121 -1.89 -6.46 4.38
CA VAL A 121 -1.49 -6.60 5.79
C VAL A 121 -2.31 -7.65 6.51
N GLY A 122 -1.70 -8.43 7.40
CA GLY A 122 -2.41 -9.49 8.11
C GLY A 122 -1.63 -10.15 9.24
N GLU A 123 -2.37 -10.90 10.07
CA GLU A 123 -1.80 -11.76 11.11
C GLU A 123 -1.90 -13.23 10.70
N VAL A 124 -0.88 -14.00 11.08
CA VAL A 124 -0.84 -15.45 10.94
C VAL A 124 -0.28 -16.07 12.22
N ASP A 125 -0.62 -17.33 12.51
CA ASP A 125 -0.13 -18.06 13.70
C ASP A 125 1.14 -18.87 13.48
N PHE A 126 1.59 -19.00 12.23
CA PHE A 126 2.75 -19.83 11.89
C PHE A 126 4.05 -19.04 11.70
N LEU A 127 4.00 -17.70 11.72
CA LEU A 127 5.19 -16.85 11.63
C LEU A 127 5.65 -16.44 13.03
N ASP A 128 6.93 -16.66 13.31
CA ASP A 128 7.59 -16.19 14.54
C ASP A 128 8.07 -14.72 14.43
N ALA A 129 8.26 -14.25 13.19
CA ALA A 129 8.74 -12.90 12.87
C ALA A 129 7.93 -12.30 11.69
N PRO A 130 7.86 -10.96 11.55
CA PRO A 130 7.16 -10.33 10.43
C PRO A 130 7.79 -10.67 9.08
N PHE A 131 6.97 -11.14 8.14
CA PHE A 131 7.26 -11.21 6.71
C PHE A 131 6.91 -9.85 6.09
N VAL A 132 7.93 -9.15 5.59
CA VAL A 132 7.78 -7.81 5.01
C VAL A 132 8.38 -7.75 3.62
N ALA A 133 7.61 -7.28 2.65
CA ALA A 133 8.09 -7.05 1.30
C ALA A 133 7.54 -5.76 0.69
N PHE A 134 8.40 -5.01 0.00
CA PHE A 134 8.02 -3.94 -0.90
C PHE A 134 8.47 -4.31 -2.31
N VAL A 135 7.54 -4.25 -3.26
CA VAL A 135 7.74 -4.66 -4.64
C VAL A 135 7.35 -3.53 -5.58
N ARG A 136 8.23 -3.22 -6.53
CA ARG A 136 7.88 -2.48 -7.76
C ARG A 136 8.01 -3.44 -8.93
N LEU A 137 6.93 -3.63 -9.69
CA LEU A 137 6.97 -4.42 -10.92
C LEU A 137 7.61 -3.61 -12.04
N GLN A 138 8.42 -4.26 -12.88
CA GLN A 138 9.07 -3.64 -14.04
C GLN A 138 8.05 -3.08 -15.03
N GLN A 139 6.92 -3.79 -15.22
CA GLN A 139 5.75 -3.33 -15.96
C GLN A 139 4.52 -3.50 -15.07
N ALA A 140 3.53 -2.61 -15.18
CA ALA A 140 2.30 -2.76 -14.42
C ALA A 140 1.46 -3.91 -14.99
N VAL A 141 0.94 -4.77 -14.12
CA VAL A 141 0.30 -6.03 -14.53
C VAL A 141 -1.09 -6.16 -13.91
N MET A 142 -2.04 -6.69 -14.69
CA MET A 142 -3.37 -7.06 -14.21
C MET A 142 -3.29 -8.33 -13.36
N LEU A 143 -3.16 -8.17 -12.03
CA LEU A 143 -3.08 -9.29 -11.08
C LEU A 143 -4.46 -9.86 -10.73
N GLY A 144 -5.22 -10.28 -11.75
CA GLY A 144 -6.55 -10.89 -11.61
C GLY A 144 -7.52 -10.03 -10.78
N ALA A 145 -8.17 -10.65 -9.79
CA ALA A 145 -9.12 -9.99 -8.90
C ALA A 145 -8.49 -9.34 -7.65
N LEU A 146 -7.18 -9.04 -7.66
CA LEU A 146 -6.49 -8.43 -6.52
C LEU A 146 -7.01 -7.02 -6.20
N THR A 147 -7.29 -6.22 -7.22
CA THR A 147 -7.80 -4.85 -7.10
C THR A 147 -9.33 -4.81 -7.17
N GLU A 148 -9.97 -3.83 -6.54
CA GLU A 148 -11.44 -3.67 -6.62
C GLU A 148 -11.89 -3.15 -8.01
N VAL A 149 -10.98 -2.49 -8.71
CA VAL A 149 -11.17 -1.91 -10.03
C VAL A 149 -10.14 -2.49 -11.00
N PRO A 150 -10.45 -2.70 -12.28
CA PRO A 150 -9.54 -3.31 -13.26
C PRO A 150 -8.40 -2.35 -13.65
N VAL A 151 -7.45 -2.20 -12.74
CA VAL A 151 -6.30 -1.29 -12.83
C VAL A 151 -5.04 -2.14 -12.65
N PRO A 152 -4.03 -1.99 -13.53
CA PRO A 152 -2.82 -2.78 -13.43
C PRO A 152 -2.06 -2.40 -12.16
N THR A 153 -1.56 -3.40 -11.45
CA THR A 153 -0.74 -3.21 -10.26
C THR A 153 0.68 -2.85 -10.65
N ARG A 154 1.24 -1.80 -10.07
CA ARG A 154 2.66 -1.44 -10.17
C ARG A 154 3.43 -1.75 -8.89
N PHE A 155 2.82 -1.47 -7.74
CA PHE A 155 3.46 -1.63 -6.44
C PHE A 155 2.70 -2.62 -5.57
N LEU A 156 3.44 -3.37 -4.75
CA LEU A 156 2.88 -4.18 -3.68
C LEU A 156 3.67 -3.93 -2.39
N PHE A 157 2.94 -3.71 -1.29
CA PHE A 157 3.48 -3.78 0.05
C PHE A 157 2.81 -4.93 0.79
N ILE A 158 3.60 -5.86 1.33
CA ILE A 158 3.11 -7.03 2.04
C ILE A 158 3.69 -7.01 3.46
N LEU A 159 2.81 -7.13 4.45
CA LEU A 159 3.16 -7.29 5.86
C LEU A 159 2.30 -8.39 6.48
N LEU A 160 2.88 -9.57 6.65
CA LEU A 160 2.30 -10.62 7.48
C LEU A 160 3.12 -10.74 8.76
N GLY A 161 2.50 -10.96 9.90
CA GLY A 161 3.26 -11.18 11.13
C GLY A 161 2.53 -12.01 12.17
N PRO A 162 3.19 -12.30 13.31
CA PRO A 162 2.58 -13.04 14.41
C PRO A 162 1.35 -12.31 14.95
N LYS A 163 0.44 -13.09 15.55
CA LYS A 163 -0.76 -12.60 16.25
C LYS A 163 -0.41 -11.64 17.39
N GLY A 164 -1.35 -10.73 17.70
CA GLY A 164 -1.26 -9.76 18.80
C GLY A 164 -0.84 -8.36 18.37
N LYS A 165 -0.67 -8.11 17.07
CA LYS A 165 -0.26 -6.81 16.49
C LYS A 165 -1.17 -6.33 15.35
N ALA A 166 -2.37 -6.89 15.20
CA ALA A 166 -3.32 -6.57 14.12
C ALA A 166 -3.55 -5.08 13.93
N LYS A 167 -3.74 -4.34 15.03
CA LYS A 167 -3.92 -2.88 14.99
C LYS A 167 -2.67 -2.18 14.46
N SER A 168 -1.48 -2.54 14.95
CA SER A 168 -0.20 -1.99 14.44
C SER A 168 -0.03 -2.26 12.94
N TYR A 169 -0.26 -3.50 12.50
CA TYR A 169 -0.14 -3.85 11.08
C TYR A 169 -1.13 -3.10 10.21
N HIS A 170 -2.34 -2.88 10.71
CA HIS A 170 -3.33 -2.07 10.03
C HIS A 170 -2.87 -0.60 9.90
N GLU A 171 -2.36 0.00 10.97
CA GLU A 171 -1.85 1.38 10.94
C GLU A 171 -0.59 1.52 10.08
N ILE A 172 0.30 0.52 10.04
CA ILE A 172 1.43 0.48 9.10
C ILE A 172 0.91 0.44 7.67
N GLY A 173 -0.10 -0.39 7.39
CA GLY A 173 -0.76 -0.46 6.09
C GLY A 173 -1.39 0.88 5.67
N ARG A 174 -2.06 1.57 6.59
CA ARG A 174 -2.58 2.91 6.35
C ARG A 174 -1.47 3.91 6.06
N ALA A 175 -0.38 3.88 6.85
CA ALA A 175 0.75 4.78 6.69
C ALA A 175 1.40 4.66 5.29
N ILE A 176 1.66 3.43 4.82
CA ILE A 176 2.25 3.24 3.48
C ILE A 176 1.28 3.60 2.36
N ALA A 177 -0.03 3.33 2.53
CA ALA A 177 -1.03 3.74 1.55
C ALA A 177 -1.12 5.27 1.43
N THR A 178 -1.07 5.98 2.56
CA THR A 178 -1.01 7.44 2.58
C THR A 178 0.27 7.96 1.96
N LEU A 179 1.42 7.38 2.31
CA LEU A 179 2.72 7.76 1.77
C LEU A 179 2.78 7.57 0.24
N MET A 180 2.27 6.45 -0.29
CA MET A 180 2.18 6.21 -1.74
C MET A 180 1.23 7.17 -2.48
N SER A 181 0.40 7.92 -1.74
CA SER A 181 -0.48 8.97 -2.31
C SER A 181 0.17 10.34 -2.32
N ASP A 182 1.33 10.52 -1.67
CA ASP A 182 2.14 11.73 -1.78
C ASP A 182 2.87 11.76 -3.13
N GLU A 183 2.82 12.89 -3.83
CA GLU A 183 3.37 13.02 -5.18
C GLU A 183 4.89 12.84 -5.21
N ILE A 184 5.61 13.29 -4.18
CA ILE A 184 7.08 13.21 -4.14
C ILE A 184 7.50 11.78 -3.87
N PHE A 185 6.93 11.16 -2.83
CA PHE A 185 7.28 9.80 -2.49
C PHE A 185 6.89 8.84 -3.60
N HIS A 186 5.76 9.10 -4.26
CA HIS A 186 5.37 8.38 -5.46
C HIS A 186 6.44 8.46 -6.56
N ASP A 187 6.93 9.66 -6.89
CA ASP A 187 8.01 9.86 -7.86
C ASP A 187 9.31 9.14 -7.44
N ILE A 188 9.67 9.21 -6.16
CA ILE A 188 10.82 8.49 -5.59
C ILE A 188 10.61 6.98 -5.76
N ALA A 189 9.44 6.44 -5.43
CA ALA A 189 9.14 5.03 -5.54
C ALA A 189 9.24 4.51 -6.99
N TYR A 190 8.89 5.32 -8.00
CA TYR A 190 9.11 4.97 -9.41
C TYR A 190 10.57 5.02 -9.85
N LYS A 191 11.37 5.91 -9.27
CA LYS A 191 12.76 6.15 -9.69
C LYS A 191 13.80 5.42 -8.83
N ALA A 192 13.40 4.93 -7.66
CA ALA A 192 14.27 4.26 -6.69
C ALA A 192 15.05 3.13 -7.36
N LYS A 193 16.34 3.05 -7.09
CA LYS A 193 17.23 1.99 -7.57
C LYS A 193 17.56 1.01 -6.45
N ASP A 194 17.47 1.46 -5.21
CA ASP A 194 17.73 0.64 -4.05
C ASP A 194 16.84 1.01 -2.85
N ARG A 195 17.08 0.33 -1.73
CA ARG A 195 16.39 0.56 -0.46
C ARG A 195 16.64 1.95 0.10
N GLN A 196 17.83 2.52 -0.10
CA GLN A 196 18.19 3.80 0.50
C GLN A 196 17.39 4.94 -0.11
N ASP A 197 17.11 4.88 -1.41
CA ASP A 197 16.22 5.86 -2.07
C ASP A 197 14.83 5.88 -1.42
N LEU A 198 14.25 4.72 -1.13
CA LEU A 198 12.95 4.61 -0.46
C LEU A 198 13.01 5.13 0.98
N LEU A 199 14.08 4.83 1.72
CA LEU A 199 14.27 5.32 3.09
C LEU A 199 14.43 6.84 3.12
N ALA A 200 15.20 7.40 2.20
CA ALA A 200 15.35 8.84 2.04
C ALA A 200 14.02 9.51 1.70
N GLY A 201 13.19 8.91 0.85
CA GLY A 201 11.84 9.40 0.57
C GLY A 201 10.91 9.36 1.78
N ILE A 202 11.02 8.34 2.64
CA ILE A 202 10.26 8.29 3.90
C ILE A 202 10.72 9.41 4.84
N ASP A 203 12.03 9.59 4.97
CA ASP A 203 12.60 10.60 5.87
C ASP A 203 12.23 12.02 5.39
N GLU A 204 12.28 12.30 4.09
CA GLU A 204 11.83 13.58 3.49
C GLU A 204 10.34 13.84 3.74
N PHE A 205 9.49 12.83 3.54
CA PHE A 205 8.07 12.96 3.88
C PHE A 205 7.85 13.24 5.36
N LEU A 206 8.61 12.58 6.24
CA LEU A 206 8.48 12.74 7.69
C LEU A 206 8.91 14.13 8.19
N ASP A 207 9.85 14.78 7.52
CA ASP A 207 10.31 16.14 7.86
C ASP A 207 9.24 17.21 7.56
N GLU A 208 8.37 16.97 6.57
CA GLU A 208 7.32 17.93 6.15
C GLU A 208 5.95 17.67 6.79
N VAL A 209 5.72 16.51 7.43
CA VAL A 209 4.43 16.26 8.10
C VAL A 209 4.29 17.08 9.37
N ILE A 210 3.07 17.57 9.60
CA ILE A 210 2.69 18.25 10.83
C ILE A 210 2.09 17.22 11.78
N VAL A 211 2.68 17.10 12.97
CA VAL A 211 2.12 16.30 14.06
C VAL A 211 1.18 17.17 14.88
N LEU A 212 -0.05 16.70 15.07
CA LEU A 212 -1.03 17.34 15.94
C LEU A 212 -0.99 16.68 17.33
N PRO A 213 -0.61 17.41 18.40
CA PRO A 213 -0.63 16.88 19.75
C PRO A 213 -2.05 16.50 20.21
N PRO A 214 -2.23 15.39 20.93
CA PRO A 214 -3.52 15.02 21.49
C PRO A 214 -3.94 16.03 22.57
N GLY A 215 -5.21 16.46 22.55
CA GLY A 215 -5.81 17.28 23.61
C GLY A 215 -5.61 18.80 23.48
N GLU A 216 -4.68 19.26 22.64
CA GLU A 216 -4.50 20.68 22.32
C GLU A 216 -5.19 21.09 21.02
N TRP A 217 -5.67 20.10 20.25
CA TRP A 217 -6.39 20.29 19.02
C TRP A 217 -7.91 20.20 19.24
N ASP A 218 -8.62 21.32 19.09
CA ASP A 218 -10.09 21.34 19.10
C ASP A 218 -10.62 20.89 17.71
N PRO A 219 -11.38 19.78 17.61
CA PRO A 219 -11.93 19.32 16.33
C PRO A 219 -12.93 20.30 15.70
N THR A 220 -13.46 21.26 16.47
CA THR A 220 -14.44 22.25 16.02
C THR A 220 -13.79 23.52 15.46
N ILE A 221 -12.49 23.75 15.71
CA ILE A 221 -11.74 24.80 15.01
C ILE A 221 -11.39 24.30 13.60
N ARG A 222 -12.24 24.67 12.65
CA ARG A 222 -12.02 24.40 11.23
C ARG A 222 -10.68 25.01 10.81
N ILE A 223 -9.68 24.17 10.50
CA ILE A 223 -8.53 24.63 9.71
C ILE A 223 -9.08 24.93 8.34
N GLU A 224 -9.15 26.21 7.99
CA GLU A 224 -9.40 26.53 6.60
C GLU A 224 -8.24 25.99 5.77
N PRO A 225 -8.52 25.30 4.64
CA PRO A 225 -7.47 24.94 3.71
C PRO A 225 -6.62 26.19 3.43
N PRO A 226 -5.29 26.09 3.43
CA PRO A 226 -4.45 27.25 3.17
C PRO A 226 -4.87 27.87 1.83
N LYS A 227 -4.98 29.20 1.80
CA LYS A 227 -5.49 29.97 0.63
C LYS A 227 -4.71 29.69 -0.65
N SER A 228 -3.48 29.20 -0.51
CA SER A 228 -2.65 28.60 -1.54
C SER A 228 -2.05 27.33 -0.97
N LEU A 229 -2.02 26.25 -1.75
CA LEU A 229 -1.22 25.07 -1.39
C LEU A 229 0.23 25.50 -1.16
N PRO A 230 0.87 25.13 -0.04
CA PRO A 230 2.29 25.37 0.13
C PRO A 230 3.05 24.77 -1.06
N SER A 231 3.86 25.59 -1.71
CA SER A 231 4.55 25.26 -2.95
C SER A 231 5.43 24.01 -2.76
N SER A 232 5.25 23.04 -3.65
CA SER A 232 6.13 21.87 -3.77
C SER A 232 7.44 22.20 -4.51
N ASP A 233 7.70 23.46 -4.87
CA ASP A 233 8.84 23.82 -5.74
C ASP A 233 10.17 23.61 -5.04
N LYS A 234 10.23 23.76 -3.69
CA LYS A 234 11.39 23.32 -2.90
C LYS A 234 11.65 21.81 -3.07
N ARG A 235 10.58 21.01 -3.11
CA ARG A 235 10.61 19.54 -3.23
C ARG A 235 11.06 19.07 -4.61
N LYS A 236 10.59 19.73 -5.68
CA LYS A 236 10.99 19.41 -7.07
C LYS A 236 12.44 19.80 -7.38
N ASN A 237 12.90 20.94 -6.88
CA ASN A 237 14.22 21.47 -7.23
C ASN A 237 15.38 20.68 -6.59
N MET A 238 15.16 20.01 -5.46
CA MET A 238 16.21 19.23 -4.79
C MET A 238 16.60 17.96 -5.55
N TYR A 239 15.70 17.43 -6.39
CA TYR A 239 15.92 16.22 -7.20
C TYR A 239 16.02 16.48 -8.71
N ALA A 240 15.81 17.71 -9.17
CA ALA A 240 15.97 18.12 -10.57
C ALA A 240 17.42 18.46 -10.97
N GLY A 241 18.41 18.10 -10.16
CA GLY A 241 19.83 18.39 -10.37
C GLY A 241 20.46 17.57 -11.49
N GLY A 242 20.20 17.97 -12.73
CA GLY A 242 20.79 17.39 -13.94
C GLY A 242 20.69 18.30 -15.16
N ASP A 243 20.92 19.60 -14.98
CA ASP A 243 21.48 20.52 -15.99
C ASP A 243 21.59 21.93 -15.40
N SER A 244 22.61 22.15 -14.56
CA SER A 244 23.07 23.51 -14.25
C SER A 244 23.98 23.97 -15.37
N GLN A 245 23.39 24.53 -16.44
CA GLN A 245 24.14 25.36 -17.36
C GLN A 245 24.43 26.68 -16.64
N MET A 246 25.63 26.75 -16.06
CA MET A 246 26.26 28.00 -15.65
C MET A 246 26.19 28.98 -16.82
N ASN A 247 25.43 30.06 -16.69
CA ASN A 247 25.62 31.22 -17.54
C ASN A 247 26.08 32.37 -16.66
N GLY A 248 27.38 32.67 -16.78
CA GLY A 248 28.06 33.72 -16.06
C GLY A 248 27.55 35.10 -16.47
N ASP A 249 27.36 35.93 -15.47
CA ASP A 249 27.35 37.38 -15.61
C ASP A 249 28.67 37.83 -16.26
N ALA A 250 28.57 38.52 -17.40
CA ALA A 250 29.60 39.38 -17.92
C ALA A 250 29.00 40.78 -18.11
N PRO A 251 29.60 41.85 -17.56
CA PRO A 251 29.09 43.19 -17.74
C PRO A 251 29.49 43.72 -19.13
N HIS A 252 28.55 44.36 -19.82
CA HIS A 252 28.87 45.21 -20.96
C HIS A 252 28.63 46.67 -20.59
N GLY A 253 29.71 47.45 -20.59
CA GLY A 253 29.67 48.90 -20.55
C GLY A 253 29.83 49.49 -21.95
N GLY A 254 29.31 50.71 -22.12
CA GLY A 254 29.80 51.69 -23.09
C GLY A 254 29.00 51.81 -24.39
N GLY A 255 28.37 52.97 -24.55
CA GLY A 255 27.71 53.45 -25.77
C GLY A 255 26.81 54.64 -25.49
#